data_AF-A0A284RXH1-F1
#
_entry.id   AF-A0A284RXH1-F1
#
_cell.length_a   1.000
_cell.length_b   1.000
_cell.length_c   1.000
_cell.angle_alpha   90.00
_cell.angle_beta   90.00
_cell.angle_gamma   90.00
#
_symmetry.space_group_name_H-M   'P 1'
#
loop_
_entity.id
_entity.type
_entity.pdbx_description
1 polymer ?
#
loop_
_entity_poly.entity_id
_entity_poly.type
_entity_poly.pdbx_seq_one_letter_code
_entity_poly.pdbx_strand_id
1 'polypeptide(L)'
;MLPTVERRVSRLCSLATREIKPEVWNQINTKVAEWCEEGGAEIIPGVLFIDAVHMSDTEGLSLLNRALENDLATLVILASSRGVARIRGTIFHSPHGLTFILLDRVLIVNTTLFCEDNIEQIIQCGTKFQDTFCTQASDEKTGAKKRMSPL
;
A
#
# COMPACT_ATOMS: atom_id res chain seq x y z
N MET A 1 -8.94 -37.16 -4.08
CA MET A 1 -7.83 -36.53 -4.84
C MET A 1 -8.28 -35.14 -5.27
N LEU A 2 -7.95 -34.09 -4.52
CA LEU A 2 -8.26 -32.72 -4.96
C LEU A 2 -7.38 -32.36 -6.17
N PRO A 3 -7.95 -31.77 -7.24
CA PRO A 3 -7.26 -31.46 -8.48
C PRO A 3 -6.03 -30.57 -8.24
N THR A 4 -4.98 -30.80 -9.02
CA THR A 4 -3.64 -30.17 -8.91
C THR A 4 -3.68 -28.63 -8.89
N VAL A 5 -4.75 -28.02 -9.41
CA VAL A 5 -4.97 -26.57 -9.42
C VAL A 5 -5.30 -26.03 -8.02
N GLU A 6 -6.18 -26.69 -7.26
CA GLU A 6 -6.56 -26.27 -5.91
C GLU A 6 -5.37 -26.32 -4.94
N ARG A 7 -4.46 -27.30 -5.12
CA ARG A 7 -3.24 -27.38 -4.31
C ARG A 7 -2.23 -26.26 -4.60
N ARG A 8 -2.26 -25.65 -5.80
CA ARG A 8 -1.42 -24.48 -6.13
C ARG A 8 -2.02 -23.18 -5.62
N VAL A 9 -3.34 -23.00 -5.76
CA VAL A 9 -4.06 -21.83 -5.23
C VAL A 9 -3.98 -21.79 -3.70
N SER A 10 -4.16 -22.95 -3.05
CA SER A 10 -4.02 -23.06 -1.59
C SER A 10 -2.62 -22.67 -1.09
N ARG A 11 -1.56 -22.87 -1.90
CA ARG A 11 -0.20 -22.43 -1.56
C ARG A 11 0.06 -20.94 -1.79
N LEU A 12 -0.69 -20.32 -2.70
CA LEU A 12 -0.67 -18.86 -2.85
C LEU A 12 -1.29 -18.19 -1.61
N CYS A 13 -2.33 -18.80 -1.04
CA CYS A 13 -2.98 -18.35 0.20
C CYS A 13 -2.26 -18.80 1.48
N SER A 14 -1.49 -19.88 1.46
CA SER A 14 -0.64 -20.27 2.59
C SER A 14 0.68 -19.50 2.52
N LEU A 15 0.80 -18.49 3.37
CA LEU A 15 1.89 -17.51 3.54
C LEU A 15 3.30 -18.09 3.83
N ALA A 16 3.74 -19.11 3.11
CA ALA A 16 5.16 -19.38 2.95
C ALA A 16 5.63 -18.56 1.75
N THR A 17 5.81 -17.26 1.96
CA THR A 17 6.35 -16.33 0.97
C THR A 17 7.77 -16.76 0.64
N ARG A 18 7.91 -17.64 -0.36
CA ARG A 18 9.21 -18.05 -0.87
C ARG A 18 9.74 -16.91 -1.73
N GLU A 19 11.01 -16.58 -1.51
CA GLU A 19 11.76 -15.71 -2.40
C GLU A 19 11.63 -16.24 -3.84
N ILE A 20 11.18 -15.36 -4.73
CA ILE A 20 10.95 -15.69 -6.13
C ILE A 20 12.28 -15.49 -6.86
N LYS A 21 12.75 -16.54 -7.53
CA LYS A 21 13.98 -16.46 -8.33
C LYS A 21 13.84 -15.40 -9.44
N PRO A 22 14.89 -14.64 -9.74
CA PRO A 22 14.85 -13.60 -10.79
C PRO A 22 14.52 -14.16 -12.18
N GLU A 23 14.87 -15.42 -12.45
CA GLU A 23 14.55 -16.05 -13.73
C GLU A 23 13.05 -16.23 -13.95
N VAL A 24 12.29 -16.53 -12.89
CA VAL A 24 10.83 -16.62 -12.96
C VAL A 24 10.21 -15.25 -13.21
N TRP A 25 10.76 -14.20 -12.58
CA TRP A 25 10.35 -12.82 -12.84
C TRP A 25 10.54 -12.43 -14.30
N ASN A 26 11.70 -12.73 -14.89
CA ASN A 26 11.97 -12.42 -16.29
C ASN A 26 11.01 -13.14 -17.23
N GLN A 27 10.76 -14.43 -17.00
CA GLN A 27 9.79 -15.20 -17.79
C GLN A 27 8.37 -14.62 -17.71
N ILE A 28 7.94 -14.15 -16.54
CA ILE A 28 6.64 -13.52 -16.36
C ILE A 28 6.61 -12.17 -17.08
N ASN A 29 7.64 -11.34 -16.92
CA ASN A 29 7.71 -10.02 -17.56
C ASN A 29 7.64 -10.13 -19.09
N THR A 30 8.34 -11.11 -19.69
CA THR A 30 8.26 -11.37 -21.14
C THR A 30 6.84 -11.72 -21.57
N LYS A 31 6.17 -12.63 -20.86
CA LYS A 31 4.78 -13.00 -21.19
C LYS A 31 3.78 -11.86 -21.04
N VAL A 32 3.96 -11.04 -20.00
CA VAL A 32 3.10 -9.86 -19.80
C VAL A 32 3.32 -8.85 -20.92
N ALA A 33 4.57 -8.65 -21.36
CA ALA A 33 4.88 -7.80 -22.50
C ALA A 33 4.26 -8.33 -23.80
N GLU A 34 4.38 -9.63 -24.09
CA GLU A 34 3.74 -10.29 -25.24
C GLU A 34 2.21 -10.06 -25.23
N TRP A 35 1.54 -10.26 -24.08
CA TRP A 35 0.10 -10.04 -23.98
C TRP A 35 -0.31 -8.57 -24.13
N CYS A 36 0.56 -7.63 -23.76
CA CYS A 36 0.31 -6.21 -24.00
C CYS A 36 0.44 -5.87 -25.49
N GLU A 37 1.44 -6.43 -26.18
CA GLU A 37 1.64 -6.23 -27.62
C GLU A 37 0.51 -6.87 -28.46
N GLU A 38 0.02 -8.03 -28.04
CA GLU A 38 -1.13 -8.71 -28.67
C GLU A 38 -2.48 -8.02 -28.39
N GLY A 39 -2.51 -7.03 -27.49
CA GLY A 39 -3.73 -6.34 -27.06
C GLY A 39 -4.65 -7.19 -26.17
N GLY A 40 -4.17 -8.33 -25.66
CA GLY A 40 -4.90 -9.21 -24.76
C GLY A 40 -4.89 -8.74 -23.30
N ALA A 41 -3.99 -7.81 -22.94
CA ALA A 41 -3.86 -7.22 -21.62
C ALA A 41 -3.46 -5.75 -21.69
N GLU A 42 -3.83 -4.99 -20.66
CA GLU A 42 -3.40 -3.60 -20.46
C GLU A 42 -2.78 -3.47 -19.06
N ILE A 43 -1.66 -2.75 -18.96
CA ILE A 43 -1.00 -2.48 -17.67
C ILE A 43 -1.56 -1.19 -17.10
N ILE A 44 -2.24 -1.28 -15.95
CA ILE A 44 -2.71 -0.12 -15.21
C ILE A 44 -1.68 0.19 -14.10
N PRO A 45 -0.97 1.33 -14.16
CA PRO A 45 -0.02 1.68 -13.11
C PRO A 45 -0.75 1.95 -11.80
N GLY A 46 -0.28 1.32 -10.73
CA GLY A 46 -0.78 1.54 -9.38
C GLY A 46 -0.11 2.70 -8.66
N VAL A 47 -0.43 2.83 -7.37
CA VAL A 47 0.25 3.74 -6.44
C VAL A 47 0.82 2.91 -5.29
N LEU A 48 2.11 3.10 -5.01
CA LEU A 48 2.77 2.51 -3.85
C LEU A 48 2.89 3.56 -2.74
N PHE A 49 2.18 3.36 -1.65
CA PHE A 49 2.27 4.22 -0.47
C PHE A 49 3.17 3.58 0.59
N ILE A 50 4.19 4.31 1.02
CA ILE A 50 5.11 3.88 2.09
C ILE A 50 5.01 4.89 3.23
N ASP A 51 4.43 4.45 4.33
CA ASP A 51 4.40 5.23 5.56
C ASP A 51 5.69 5.07 6.37
N ALA A 52 6.01 6.10 7.16
CA ALA A 52 7.15 6.15 8.05
C ALA A 52 8.48 5.78 7.37
N VAL A 53 8.76 6.36 6.19
CA VAL A 53 9.96 6.03 5.39
C VAL A 53 11.29 6.20 6.15
N HIS A 54 11.34 7.07 7.15
CA HIS A 54 12.49 7.23 8.06
C HIS A 54 12.84 5.95 8.86
N MET A 55 11.95 4.95 8.87
CA MET A 55 12.19 3.64 9.47
C MET A 55 12.85 2.65 8.52
N SER A 56 12.99 3.00 7.23
CA SER A 56 13.64 2.14 6.24
C SER A 56 15.17 2.24 6.33
N ASP A 57 15.84 1.13 6.07
CA ASP A 57 17.30 1.06 6.03
C ASP A 57 17.84 1.51 4.67
N THR A 58 19.11 1.91 4.65
CA THR A 58 19.78 2.41 3.43
C THR A 58 19.71 1.40 2.27
N GLU A 59 19.77 0.10 2.55
CA GLU A 59 19.67 -0.97 1.54
C GLU A 59 18.27 -1.03 0.91
N GLY A 60 17.21 -0.93 1.72
CA GLY A 60 15.82 -0.92 1.25
C GLY A 60 15.53 0.29 0.36
N LEU A 61 16.05 1.46 0.74
CA LEU A 61 15.96 2.68 -0.08
C LEU A 61 16.75 2.57 -1.39
N SER A 62 17.87 1.86 -1.39
CA SER A 62 18.66 1.62 -2.60
C SER A 62 17.94 0.68 -3.58
N LEU A 63 17.27 -0.35 -3.05
CA LEU A 63 16.42 -1.23 -3.84
C LEU A 63 15.24 -0.46 -4.44
N LEU A 64 14.60 0.41 -3.66
CA LEU A 64 13.52 1.26 -4.14
C LEU A 64 14.00 2.17 -5.27
N ASN A 65 15.19 2.79 -5.13
CA ASN A 65 15.73 3.64 -6.18
C ASN A 65 15.97 2.87 -7.50
N ARG A 66 16.50 1.64 -7.43
CA ARG A 66 16.64 0.77 -8.61
C ARG A 66 15.27 0.39 -9.20
N ALA A 67 14.26 0.15 -8.37
CA ALA A 67 12.92 -0.20 -8.85
C ALA A 67 12.22 0.97 -9.55
N LEU A 68 12.49 2.21 -9.09
CA LEU A 68 11.99 3.45 -9.70
C LEU A 68 12.62 3.76 -11.07
N GLU A 69 13.77 3.16 -11.39
CA GLU A 69 14.42 3.32 -12.69
C GLU A 69 13.85 2.40 -13.78
N ASN A 70 12.92 1.51 -13.44
CA ASN A 70 12.26 0.63 -14.39
C ASN A 70 11.14 1.36 -15.15
N ASP A 71 10.93 1.02 -16.42
CA ASP A 71 9.93 1.68 -17.29
C ASP A 71 8.49 1.47 -16.79
N LEU A 72 8.24 0.36 -16.10
CA LEU A 72 6.95 0.02 -15.48
C LEU A 72 6.83 0.50 -14.03
N ALA A 73 7.67 1.45 -13.61
CA ALA A 73 7.62 2.01 -12.26
C ALA A 73 6.27 2.70 -11.99
N THR A 74 5.77 2.52 -10.76
CA THR A 74 4.52 3.11 -10.29
C THR A 74 4.77 4.42 -9.56
N LEU A 75 3.72 5.22 -9.36
CA LEU A 75 3.81 6.41 -8.52
C LEU A 75 4.08 6.00 -7.07
N VAL A 76 5.21 6.45 -6.52
CA VAL A 76 5.58 6.18 -5.13
C VAL A 76 5.29 7.42 -4.28
N ILE A 77 4.47 7.25 -3.25
CA ILE A 77 4.17 8.28 -2.25
C ILE A 77 4.87 7.87 -0.95
N LEU A 78 5.81 8.71 -0.51
CA LEU A 78 6.53 8.52 0.73
C LEU A 78 5.97 9.46 1.80
N ALA A 79 5.61 8.92 2.96
CA ALA A 79 5.22 9.71 4.11
C ALA A 79 6.29 9.65 5.20
N SER A 80 6.62 10.81 5.75
CA SER A 80 7.49 10.93 6.91
C SER A 80 6.92 11.96 7.88
N SER A 81 6.72 11.54 9.12
CA SER A 81 6.32 12.40 10.23
C SER A 81 7.50 13.11 10.90
N ARG A 82 8.73 12.91 10.41
CA ARG A 82 9.95 13.51 10.96
C ARG A 82 10.53 14.51 9.97
N GLY A 83 10.85 15.71 10.45
CA GLY A 83 11.49 16.77 9.65
C GLY A 83 12.95 16.45 9.32
N VAL A 84 13.77 16.20 10.35
CA VAL A 84 15.17 15.75 10.19
C VAL A 84 15.34 14.45 10.96
N ALA A 85 15.87 13.42 10.31
CA ALA A 85 16.10 12.11 10.93
C ALA A 85 17.45 11.53 10.48
N ARG A 86 17.99 10.62 11.30
CA ARG A 86 19.20 9.88 10.97
C ARG A 86 18.88 8.85 9.89
N ILE A 87 19.69 8.78 8.84
CA ILE A 87 19.57 7.72 7.83
C ILE A 87 20.04 6.42 8.48
N ARG A 88 19.15 5.42 8.54
CA ARG A 88 19.44 4.14 9.17
C ARG A 88 20.55 3.40 8.44
N GLY A 89 21.55 2.97 9.20
CA GLY A 89 22.79 2.37 8.68
C GLY A 89 23.95 3.36 8.52
N THR A 90 23.75 4.65 8.74
CA THR A 90 24.83 5.66 8.67
C THR A 90 24.88 6.53 9.93
N ILE A 91 25.86 7.43 10.04
CA ILE A 91 25.93 8.45 11.11
C ILE A 91 25.33 9.79 10.69
N PHE A 92 24.91 9.92 9.43
CA PHE A 92 24.45 11.18 8.87
C PHE A 92 22.95 11.42 9.13
N HIS A 93 22.61 12.71 9.26
CA HIS A 93 21.24 13.18 9.38
C HIS A 93 20.81 13.85 8.07
N SER A 94 19.57 13.62 7.67
CA SER A 94 19.01 14.19 6.44
C SER A 94 17.53 14.57 6.64
N PRO A 95 16.99 15.46 5.79
CA PRO A 95 15.56 15.73 5.74
C PRO A 95 14.77 14.44 5.54
N HIS A 96 13.74 14.26 6.36
CA HIS A 96 12.84 13.09 6.36
C HIS A 96 13.51 11.72 6.57
N GLY A 97 14.82 11.66 6.84
CA GLY A 97 15.59 10.42 6.96
C GLY A 97 15.89 9.74 5.62
N LEU A 98 15.77 10.47 4.50
CA LEU A 98 16.02 9.95 3.16
C LEU A 98 17.49 10.09 2.77
N THR A 99 17.98 9.21 1.90
CA THR A 99 19.31 9.38 1.29
C THR A 99 19.30 10.59 0.34
N PHE A 100 20.46 11.21 0.14
CA PHE A 100 20.59 12.37 -0.75
C PHE A 100 20.08 12.07 -2.18
N ILE A 101 20.31 10.84 -2.66
CA ILE A 101 19.88 10.37 -4.00
C ILE A 101 18.36 10.42 -4.16
N LEU A 102 17.62 9.98 -3.14
CA LEU A 102 16.15 10.02 -3.17
C LEU A 102 15.64 11.44 -2.96
N LEU A 103 16.30 12.22 -2.11
CA LEU A 103 15.85 13.58 -1.79
C LEU A 103 15.84 14.49 -3.03
N ASP A 104 16.84 14.36 -3.92
CA ASP A 104 16.92 15.13 -5.17
C ASP A 104 15.85 14.72 -6.20
N ARG A 105 15.27 13.52 -6.07
CA ARG A 105 14.26 12.96 -6.98
C ARG A 105 12.82 13.13 -6.47
N VAL A 106 12.62 13.53 -5.21
CA VAL A 106 11.31 13.57 -4.57
C VAL A 106 10.74 14.98 -4.54
N LEU A 107 9.45 15.10 -4.87
CA LEU A 107 8.68 16.31 -4.60
C LEU A 107 8.20 16.30 -3.15
N ILE A 108 8.70 17.24 -2.35
CA ILE A 108 8.30 17.37 -0.94
C ILE A 108 7.05 18.22 -0.87
N VAL A 109 5.97 17.65 -0.32
CA VAL A 109 4.72 18.36 -0.01
C VAL A 109 4.59 18.47 1.50
N ASN A 110 4.73 19.69 2.02
CA ASN A 110 4.58 19.96 3.44
C ASN A 110 3.09 20.06 3.81
N THR A 111 2.68 19.31 4.83
CA THR A 111 1.35 19.46 5.43
C THR A 111 1.38 20.54 6.52
N THR A 112 0.34 21.37 6.56
CA THR A 112 0.14 22.36 7.63
C THR A 112 -0.73 21.79 8.73
N LEU A 113 -0.60 22.32 9.94
CA LEU A 113 -1.52 21.99 11.04
C LEU A 113 -2.93 22.50 10.72
N PHE A 114 -3.93 21.77 11.22
CA PHE A 114 -5.33 22.16 11.06
C PHE A 114 -5.68 23.34 11.97
N CYS A 115 -6.53 24.24 11.49
CA CYS A 115 -7.19 25.27 12.29
C CYS A 115 -8.34 24.67 13.12
N GLU A 116 -8.77 25.35 14.19
CA GLU A 116 -9.86 24.89 15.07
C GLU A 116 -11.14 24.56 14.28
N ASP A 117 -11.55 25.44 13.36
CA ASP A 117 -12.71 25.23 12.49
C ASP A 117 -12.61 23.92 11.66
N ASN A 118 -11.40 23.61 11.16
CA ASN A 118 -11.16 22.38 10.40
C ASN A 118 -11.24 21.14 11.30
N ILE A 119 -10.78 21.24 12.54
CA ILE A 119 -10.84 20.15 13.52
C ILE A 119 -12.28 19.81 13.86
N GLU A 120 -13.14 20.81 14.08
CA GLU A 120 -14.56 20.60 14.35
C GLU A 120 -15.25 19.88 13.17
N GLN A 121 -14.97 20.31 11.93
CA GLN A 121 -15.50 19.66 10.73
C GLN A 121 -15.02 18.19 10.61
N ILE A 122 -13.75 17.93 10.90
CA ILE A 122 -13.19 16.56 10.88
C ILE A 122 -13.90 15.68 11.91
N ILE A 123 -14.09 16.17 13.14
CA ILE A 123 -14.79 15.42 14.20
C ILE A 123 -16.23 15.15 13.79
N GLN A 124 -16.96 16.16 13.30
CA GLN A 124 -18.33 16.00 12.83
C GLN A 124 -18.43 14.97 11.69
N CYS A 125 -17.49 14.98 10.76
CA CYS A 125 -17.42 13.99 9.68
C CYS A 125 -17.16 12.58 10.24
N GLY A 126 -16.23 12.45 11.18
CA GLY A 126 -15.91 11.19 11.86
C GLY A 126 -17.11 10.59 12.59
N THR A 127 -17.86 11.40 13.36
CA THR A 127 -19.08 10.96 14.06
C THR A 127 -20.15 10.52 13.08
N LYS A 128 -20.44 11.32 12.04
CA LYS A 128 -21.42 10.94 11.00
C LYS A 128 -21.07 9.62 10.35
N PHE A 129 -19.80 9.44 9.96
CA PHE A 129 -19.32 8.21 9.36
C PHE A 129 -19.54 7.01 10.29
N GLN A 130 -19.16 7.14 11.56
CA GLN A 130 -19.31 6.08 12.56
C GLN A 130 -20.78 5.70 12.83
N ASP A 131 -21.68 6.67 12.90
CA ASP A 131 -23.12 6.42 13.09
C ASP A 131 -23.75 5.68 11.91
N THR A 132 -23.32 5.97 10.67
CA THR A 132 -23.73 5.17 9.49
C THR A 132 -23.31 3.72 9.60
N PHE A 133 -22.10 3.43 10.10
CA PHE A 133 -21.65 2.05 10.31
C PHE A 133 -22.43 1.34 11.42
N CYS A 134 -22.72 2.04 12.52
CA CYS A 134 -23.49 1.46 13.63
C CYS A 134 -24.96 1.17 13.24
N THR A 135 -25.56 1.98 12.38
CA THR A 135 -26.93 1.78 11.90
C THR A 135 -27.00 0.55 10.97
N GLN A 136 -26.05 0.40 10.04
CA GLN A 136 -25.98 -0.77 9.15
C GLN A 136 -25.65 -2.08 9.89
N ALA A 137 -24.77 -2.04 10.89
CA ALA A 137 -24.47 -3.21 11.72
C ALA A 137 -25.65 -3.66 12.61
N SER A 138 -26.56 -2.74 12.94
CA SER A 138 -27.78 -3.03 13.70
C SER A 138 -28.86 -3.64 12.82
N ASP A 139 -28.96 -3.23 11.55
CA ASP A 139 -29.92 -3.79 10.60
C ASP A 139 -29.55 -5.22 10.17
N GLU A 140 -28.25 -5.52 10.02
CA GLU A 140 -27.78 -6.85 9.64
C GLU A 140 -27.97 -7.90 10.76
N LYS A 141 -27.87 -7.48 12.04
CA LYS A 141 -28.18 -8.34 13.19
C LYS A 141 -29.67 -8.51 13.48
N THR A 142 -30.52 -7.63 12.95
CA THR A 142 -31.98 -7.68 13.17
C THR A 142 -32.73 -8.47 12.09
N GLY A 143 -32.06 -8.80 10.97
CA GLY A 143 -32.58 -9.65 9.90
C GLY A 143 -32.78 -11.14 10.24
N ALA A 144 -32.31 -11.60 11.41
CA ALA A 144 -32.39 -13.01 11.82
C ALA A 144 -33.16 -13.24 13.13
N LYS A 145 -34.22 -12.46 13.44
CA LYS A 145 -35.18 -12.82 14.50
C LYS A 145 -36.52 -12.11 14.40
N LYS A 146 -37.22 -12.31 13.27
CA LYS A 146 -38.67 -12.04 13.19
C LYS A 146 -39.40 -13.24 12.59
N ARG A 147 -39.20 -14.42 13.20
CA ARG A 147 -40.18 -15.51 13.14
C ARG A 147 -40.83 -15.67 14.51
N MET A 148 -42.16 -15.53 14.48
CA MET A 148 -43.15 -15.93 15.48
C MET A 148 -43.29 -15.11 16.78
N SER A 149 -44.26 -14.20 16.75
CA SER A 149 -45.31 -14.00 17.78
C SER A 149 -46.17 -15.28 17.97
N PRO A 150 -47.20 -15.33 18.84
CA PRO A 150 -47.55 -14.56 20.05
C PRO A 150 -47.81 -15.48 21.29
N LEU A 151 -47.85 -14.89 22.49
CA LEU A 151 -48.76 -15.12 23.64
C LEU A 151 -48.12 -14.61 24.92
#